data_AF-A0A7H2BH07-F1
#
_entry.id   AF-A0A7H2BH07-F1
#
_cell.length_a   1.000
_cell.length_b   1.000
_cell.length_c   1.000
_cell.angle_alpha   90.00
_cell.angle_beta   90.00
_cell.angle_gamma   90.00
#
_symmetry.space_group_name_H-M   'P 1'
#
loop_
_entity.id
_entity.type
_entity.pdbx_description
1 polymer ?
#
loop_
_entity_poly.entity_id
_entity_poly.type
_entity_poly.pdbx_seq_one_letter_code
_entity_poly.pdbx_strand_id
1 'polypeptide(L)'
;MGQEARYGIAARLSSQCSSSNIARFARKTRKSHSTTGTLSASSQLPIPARSTPAWKENEVFMHVFFYSDKLIIMSNLLYPENHQHPIIFRDLKWVDRVPTAVIEPVVDGVPLGKLKRTRLEPGAFIGIDTRAEALETEGLPTSKYCSGYARAMEKETGFETVPCPEHALIEKGKQCAQCEARDEFSAMHGIHRGARLAPAAQAYADLEHWLYIATFPDGTSKVGTSSLFSKPRRLDEQAVALATYVAHAKDGAQVRAWEDLVSKEAGLVQGKLVSTKYKAWTNPRSTADIQAEHKKAVSLANWALMEASLDAFDAVIDEEQMIDEPWVPSPAMEPAYESILSDSAQSLPAYPSLWNAANGFHVVGATGKFLVAHFGDPEVKFLLNLADLTNRVMLPHWDVSAQPDVQSSLF
;
A
#
# COMPACT_ATOMS: atom_id res chain seq x y z
N MET A 1 9.38 55.78 -23.45
CA MET A 1 10.04 57.03 -23.00
C MET A 1 10.06 56.97 -21.47
N GLY A 2 11.25 56.81 -20.84
CA GLY A 2 11.42 56.59 -19.37
C GLY A 2 10.90 55.22 -18.88
N GLN A 3 11.65 54.24 -18.35
CA GLN A 3 13.04 54.11 -17.87
C GLN A 3 13.35 54.59 -16.43
N GLU A 4 13.82 53.62 -15.60
CA GLU A 4 14.46 53.74 -14.25
C GLU A 4 13.57 54.32 -13.10
N ALA A 5 13.78 54.11 -11.79
CA ALA A 5 14.86 53.60 -10.92
C ALA A 5 14.28 53.28 -9.49
N ARG A 6 14.92 52.66 -8.47
CA ARG A 6 16.20 51.93 -8.26
C ARG A 6 16.21 51.21 -6.87
N TYR A 7 16.68 49.95 -6.83
CA TYR A 7 17.65 49.35 -5.87
C TYR A 7 17.53 49.40 -4.32
N GLY A 8 17.89 48.25 -3.70
CA GLY A 8 18.46 48.15 -2.33
C GLY A 8 17.55 47.44 -1.30
N ILE A 9 18.03 46.61 -0.35
CA ILE A 9 19.39 46.20 0.05
C ILE A 9 19.36 44.73 0.54
N ALA A 10 20.47 43.99 0.35
CA ALA A 10 20.66 42.65 0.92
C ALA A 10 21.65 42.63 2.11
N ALA A 11 21.57 41.56 2.90
CA ALA A 11 22.58 41.02 3.85
C ALA A 11 22.80 41.67 5.24
N ARG A 12 22.60 40.85 6.30
CA ARG A 12 23.56 40.48 7.38
C ARG A 12 22.83 39.60 8.43
N LEU A 13 23.19 38.32 8.59
CA LEU A 13 24.25 37.75 9.47
C LEU A 13 23.90 37.63 10.96
N SER A 14 23.42 36.43 11.33
CA SER A 14 23.92 35.54 12.41
C SER A 14 24.45 36.10 13.74
N SER A 15 23.80 35.70 14.85
CA SER A 15 24.35 35.38 16.19
C SER A 15 23.15 35.14 17.14
N GLN A 16 23.21 34.41 18.26
CA GLN A 16 24.19 33.52 18.89
C GLN A 16 23.39 32.69 19.91
N CYS A 17 23.70 31.39 20.10
CA CYS A 17 23.46 30.73 21.39
C CYS A 17 24.29 29.46 21.50
N SER A 18 25.30 29.48 22.38
CA SER A 18 26.25 28.38 22.58
C SER A 18 25.87 27.50 23.77
N SER A 19 26.02 26.20 23.55
CA SER A 19 26.20 25.12 24.51
C SER A 19 26.72 25.46 25.91
N SER A 20 26.08 24.88 26.94
CA SER A 20 26.65 24.06 28.02
C SER A 20 25.51 23.72 29.02
N ASN A 21 25.47 22.62 29.78
CA ASN A 21 26.56 22.03 30.57
C ASN A 21 26.25 20.60 31.10
N ILE A 22 27.32 19.86 31.37
CA ILE A 22 27.50 18.86 32.45
C ILE A 22 26.73 17.52 32.42
N ALA A 23 27.51 16.44 32.29
CA ALA A 23 27.16 15.09 32.70
C ALA A 23 27.80 14.74 34.07
N ARG A 24 27.11 13.95 34.92
CA ARG A 24 27.74 13.03 35.90
C ARG A 24 26.73 12.16 36.65
N PHE A 25 26.97 10.83 36.65
CA PHE A 25 26.85 9.82 37.74
C PHE A 25 26.75 8.44 37.05
N ALA A 26 27.77 7.58 36.89
CA ALA A 26 28.85 7.07 37.74
C ALA A 26 28.51 5.85 38.63
N ARG A 27 28.74 4.63 38.09
CA ARG A 27 29.21 3.37 38.75
C ARG A 27 28.28 2.80 39.86
N LYS A 28 28.24 1.50 40.20
CA LYS A 28 29.14 0.32 40.14
C LYS A 28 28.20 -0.89 40.44
N THR A 29 28.43 -2.14 40.03
CA THR A 29 29.32 -3.13 40.70
C THR A 29 29.53 -4.38 39.82
N ARG A 30 30.21 -5.41 40.34
CA ARG A 30 30.97 -6.44 39.62
C ARG A 30 30.68 -7.83 40.21
N LYS A 31 31.13 -8.90 39.51
CA LYS A 31 31.23 -10.32 39.94
C LYS A 31 29.90 -11.11 39.93
N SER A 32 29.67 -12.18 39.16
CA SER A 32 30.43 -13.41 38.78
C SER A 32 30.02 -14.62 39.61
N HIS A 33 29.67 -15.75 38.97
CA HIS A 33 30.09 -17.11 39.34
C HIS A 33 29.80 -18.08 38.18
N SER A 34 30.62 -19.12 38.05
CA SER A 34 30.53 -20.19 37.07
C SER A 34 30.26 -21.52 37.76
N THR A 35 29.48 -22.42 37.15
CA THR A 35 29.57 -23.85 37.47
C THR A 35 29.26 -24.70 36.24
N THR A 36 30.19 -25.59 35.91
CA THR A 36 30.03 -26.69 34.97
C THR A 36 29.40 -27.90 35.66
N GLY A 37 28.75 -28.78 34.89
CA GLY A 37 28.19 -30.04 35.40
C GLY A 37 27.91 -31.04 34.28
N THR A 38 28.82 -31.98 34.06
CA THR A 38 28.69 -33.11 33.12
C THR A 38 28.46 -34.40 33.88
N LEU A 39 27.44 -35.19 33.51
CA LEU A 39 27.31 -36.60 33.89
C LEU A 39 26.70 -37.44 32.74
N SER A 40 26.93 -38.76 32.78
CA SER A 40 26.91 -39.64 31.60
C SER A 40 26.05 -40.89 31.73
N ALA A 41 25.45 -41.28 30.59
CA ALA A 41 25.32 -42.65 30.07
C ALA A 41 24.42 -43.74 30.74
N SER A 42 23.74 -44.48 29.85
CA SER A 42 23.48 -45.94 29.87
C SER A 42 22.31 -46.53 30.69
N SER A 43 21.31 -47.10 29.98
CA SER A 43 21.01 -48.55 29.98
C SER A 43 19.89 -48.93 28.97
N GLN A 44 19.81 -50.21 28.57
CA GLN A 44 18.92 -50.74 27.52
C GLN A 44 17.96 -51.84 28.05
N LEU A 45 17.06 -52.31 27.15
CA LEU A 45 16.30 -53.59 27.10
C LEU A 45 14.81 -53.53 27.51
N PRO A 46 13.90 -54.40 26.96
CA PRO A 46 13.85 -55.04 25.64
C PRO A 46 12.46 -54.95 24.93
N ILE A 47 12.29 -55.65 23.79
CA ILE A 47 11.21 -55.54 22.77
C ILE A 47 9.94 -56.38 23.11
N PRO A 48 8.74 -56.03 22.57
CA PRO A 48 8.06 -56.98 21.69
C PRO A 48 7.43 -56.34 20.42
N ALA A 49 7.21 -57.14 19.37
CA ALA A 49 6.70 -56.70 18.07
C ALA A 49 5.28 -57.23 17.75
N ARG A 50 4.42 -56.34 17.24
CA ARG A 50 3.13 -56.51 16.48
C ARG A 50 2.35 -55.18 16.64
N SER A 51 1.58 -54.67 15.70
CA SER A 51 1.24 -55.10 14.32
C SER A 51 0.72 -53.86 13.56
N THR A 52 1.01 -53.74 12.27
CA THR A 52 0.54 -52.62 11.43
C THR A 52 -0.95 -52.68 11.11
N PRO A 53 -1.68 -51.56 11.23
CA PRO A 53 -2.83 -51.24 10.39
C PRO A 53 -2.39 -50.25 9.29
N ALA A 54 -2.69 -50.56 8.03
CA ALA A 54 -2.37 -49.68 6.92
C ALA A 54 -3.27 -48.44 6.92
N TRP A 55 -2.68 -47.27 7.09
CA TRP A 55 -3.28 -45.98 6.80
C TRP A 55 -2.39 -45.27 5.78
N LYS A 56 -2.99 -44.76 4.69
CA LYS A 56 -2.23 -44.00 3.69
C LYS A 56 -1.70 -42.73 4.35
N GLU A 57 -0.38 -42.55 4.28
CA GLU A 57 0.27 -41.32 4.74
C GLU A 57 -0.18 -40.17 3.82
N ASN A 58 -0.84 -39.17 4.42
CA ASN A 58 -0.85 -37.84 3.84
C ASN A 58 0.53 -37.25 4.10
N GLU A 59 1.42 -37.28 3.11
CA GLU A 59 2.71 -36.58 3.19
C GLU A 59 2.45 -35.07 3.31
N VAL A 60 2.56 -34.56 4.54
CA VAL A 60 2.67 -33.13 4.79
C VAL A 60 4.10 -32.74 4.40
N PHE A 61 4.27 -32.12 3.23
CA PHE A 61 5.53 -31.54 2.78
C PHE A 61 5.89 -30.33 3.66
N MET A 62 6.47 -30.62 4.82
CA MET A 62 6.95 -29.64 5.79
C MET A 62 8.39 -29.28 5.45
N HIS A 63 8.59 -28.20 4.68
CA HIS A 63 9.92 -27.73 4.32
C HIS A 63 10.63 -27.10 5.52
N VAL A 64 11.54 -27.85 6.12
CA VAL A 64 12.37 -27.41 7.26
C VAL A 64 13.64 -26.74 6.74
N PHE A 65 13.74 -25.43 6.93
CA PHE A 65 14.96 -24.66 6.68
C PHE A 65 15.67 -24.32 8.00
N PHE A 66 16.99 -24.42 8.02
CA PHE A 66 17.82 -24.03 9.15
C PHE A 66 18.40 -22.64 8.91
N TYR A 67 17.99 -21.67 9.73
CA TYR A 67 18.66 -20.37 9.84
C TYR A 67 19.04 -20.17 11.32
N SER A 68 20.34 -20.02 11.60
CA SER A 68 20.91 -19.78 12.94
C SER A 68 20.36 -20.66 14.08
N ASP A 69 20.47 -21.99 13.93
CA ASP A 69 20.12 -23.01 14.93
C ASP A 69 18.68 -22.96 15.50
N LYS A 70 17.76 -22.26 14.81
CA LYS A 70 16.33 -22.25 15.15
C LYS A 70 15.50 -22.89 14.04
N LEU A 71 14.63 -23.81 14.46
CA LEU A 71 13.59 -24.38 13.62
C LEU A 71 12.52 -23.29 13.36
N ILE A 72 12.57 -22.65 12.19
CA ILE A 72 11.51 -21.75 11.73
C ILE A 72 10.65 -22.53 10.73
N ILE A 73 9.42 -22.85 11.12
CA ILE A 73 8.41 -23.34 10.19
C ILE A 73 7.97 -22.13 9.36
N MET A 74 8.44 -22.06 8.11
CA MET A 74 8.17 -20.94 7.22
C MET A 74 6.80 -21.11 6.56
N SER A 75 5.74 -20.77 7.29
CA SER A 75 4.38 -20.78 6.76
C SER A 75 4.19 -19.64 5.75
N ASN A 76 3.76 -19.98 4.54
CA ASN A 76 3.38 -19.00 3.53
C ASN A 76 2.10 -18.27 3.97
N LEU A 77 2.19 -16.97 4.17
CA LEU A 77 1.12 -16.17 4.77
C LEU A 77 -0.19 -16.20 3.94
N LEU A 78 -0.09 -16.33 2.61
CA LEU A 78 -1.28 -16.42 1.74
C LEU A 78 -1.87 -17.84 1.67
N TYR A 79 -1.08 -18.85 2.05
CA TYR A 79 -1.40 -20.28 2.01
C TYR A 79 -1.06 -20.92 3.36
N PRO A 80 -1.82 -20.63 4.43
CA PRO A 80 -1.61 -21.27 5.72
C PRO A 80 -1.76 -22.79 5.60
N GLU A 81 -1.08 -23.53 6.46
CA GLU A 81 -1.06 -25.00 6.43
C GLU A 81 -2.50 -25.57 6.33
N ASN A 82 -2.68 -26.56 5.45
CA ASN A 82 -3.94 -27.11 4.91
C ASN A 82 -4.60 -26.35 3.74
N HIS A 83 -4.06 -25.23 3.25
CA HIS A 83 -4.59 -24.53 2.06
C HIS A 83 -3.66 -24.70 0.84
N GLN A 84 -3.91 -25.73 0.01
CA GLN A 84 -3.19 -25.94 -1.27
C GLN A 84 -3.93 -25.34 -2.49
N HIS A 85 -5.19 -24.91 -2.33
CA HIS A 85 -5.99 -24.41 -3.43
C HIS A 85 -5.46 -23.09 -4.01
N PRO A 86 -5.51 -22.88 -5.35
CA PRO A 86 -5.13 -21.62 -5.98
C PRO A 86 -5.94 -20.44 -5.44
N ILE A 87 -5.37 -19.23 -5.51
CA ILE A 87 -6.05 -18.01 -5.08
C ILE A 87 -5.97 -16.92 -6.14
N ILE A 88 -6.99 -16.07 -6.21
CA ILE A 88 -6.95 -14.83 -6.98
C ILE A 88 -6.48 -13.71 -6.06
N PHE A 89 -5.44 -12.98 -6.43
CA PHE A 89 -5.07 -11.75 -5.75
C PHE A 89 -6.03 -10.63 -6.18
N ARG A 90 -6.94 -10.22 -5.29
CA ARG A 90 -7.97 -9.22 -5.60
C ARG A 90 -7.49 -7.79 -5.42
N ASP A 91 -6.81 -7.48 -4.32
CA ASP A 91 -6.29 -6.14 -4.06
C ASP A 91 -5.30 -6.10 -2.88
N LEU A 92 -4.47 -5.05 -2.80
CA LEU A 92 -3.83 -4.62 -1.54
C LEU A 92 -4.65 -3.47 -0.94
N LYS A 93 -5.39 -3.72 0.15
CA LYS A 93 -6.16 -2.69 0.88
C LYS A 93 -5.44 -2.32 2.18
N TRP A 94 -5.83 -1.19 2.78
CA TRP A 94 -5.23 -0.66 4.01
C TRP A 94 -6.26 -0.71 5.15
N VAL A 95 -6.52 -1.91 5.69
CA VAL A 95 -7.52 -2.09 6.77
C VAL A 95 -6.88 -1.66 8.09
N ASP A 96 -7.53 -0.75 8.83
CA ASP A 96 -6.98 -0.13 10.04
C ASP A 96 -5.60 0.53 9.81
N ARG A 97 -5.36 1.01 8.58
CA ARG A 97 -4.06 1.50 8.08
C ARG A 97 -2.93 0.46 8.05
N VAL A 98 -3.25 -0.83 8.11
CA VAL A 98 -2.31 -1.95 7.93
C VAL A 98 -2.46 -2.54 6.51
N PRO A 99 -1.35 -2.77 5.77
CA PRO A 99 -1.41 -3.43 4.47
C PRO A 99 -2.06 -4.81 4.60
N THR A 100 -3.09 -5.05 3.80
CA THR A 100 -3.95 -6.23 3.89
C THR A 100 -4.19 -6.77 2.48
N ALA A 101 -3.65 -7.94 2.19
CA ALA A 101 -3.98 -8.67 0.97
C ALA A 101 -5.45 -9.09 1.01
N VAL A 102 -6.18 -8.78 -0.06
CA VAL A 102 -7.52 -9.33 -0.32
C VAL A 102 -7.34 -10.43 -1.35
N ILE A 103 -7.69 -11.65 -0.97
CA ILE A 103 -7.54 -12.85 -1.81
C ILE A 103 -8.87 -13.58 -1.91
N GLU A 104 -9.08 -14.33 -2.99
CA GLU A 104 -10.26 -15.16 -3.18
C GLU A 104 -9.83 -16.58 -3.54
N PRO A 105 -10.19 -17.62 -2.77
CA PRO A 105 -9.84 -18.98 -3.13
C PRO A 105 -10.56 -19.43 -4.40
N VAL A 106 -9.88 -20.25 -5.19
CA VAL A 106 -10.39 -20.93 -6.37
C VAL A 106 -10.50 -22.42 -6.06
N VAL A 107 -11.65 -23.03 -6.34
CA VAL A 107 -11.86 -24.47 -6.19
C VAL A 107 -12.39 -24.99 -7.52
N ASP A 108 -11.79 -26.08 -8.03
CA ASP A 108 -12.11 -26.69 -9.33
C ASP A 108 -12.13 -25.67 -10.50
N GLY A 109 -11.19 -24.72 -10.48
CA GLY A 109 -11.08 -23.63 -11.48
C GLY A 109 -12.07 -22.46 -11.29
N VAL A 110 -12.98 -22.55 -10.32
CA VAL A 110 -14.04 -21.56 -10.07
C VAL A 110 -13.72 -20.69 -8.84
N PRO A 111 -13.78 -19.35 -8.94
CA PRO A 111 -13.68 -18.45 -7.79
C PRO A 111 -14.82 -18.71 -6.79
N LEU A 112 -14.52 -18.82 -5.49
CA LEU A 112 -15.53 -19.13 -4.47
C LEU A 112 -16.52 -17.98 -4.15
N GLY A 113 -16.32 -16.78 -4.67
CA GLY A 113 -17.08 -15.58 -4.26
C GLY A 113 -16.80 -15.15 -2.82
N LYS A 114 -15.80 -15.73 -2.15
CA LYS A 114 -15.50 -15.47 -0.73
C LYS A 114 -14.14 -14.79 -0.57
N LEU A 115 -14.18 -13.46 -0.45
CA LEU A 115 -13.00 -12.65 -0.16
C LEU A 115 -12.47 -12.95 1.25
N LYS A 116 -11.23 -13.45 1.33
CA LYS A 116 -10.43 -13.49 2.54
C LYS A 116 -9.56 -12.23 2.62
N ARG A 117 -9.25 -11.80 3.85
CA ARG A 117 -8.37 -10.66 4.13
C ARG A 117 -7.23 -11.14 5.03
N THR A 118 -5.99 -10.88 4.62
CA THR A 118 -4.79 -11.29 5.36
C THR A 118 -3.90 -10.07 5.57
N ARG A 119 -3.64 -9.70 6.83
CA ARG A 119 -2.72 -8.60 7.15
C ARG A 119 -1.29 -9.02 6.80
N LEU A 120 -0.55 -8.11 6.18
CA LEU A 120 0.82 -8.32 5.70
C LEU A 120 1.79 -7.73 6.71
N GLU A 121 2.06 -8.49 7.77
CA GLU A 121 2.95 -8.08 8.86
C GLU A 121 4.43 -8.19 8.44
N PRO A 122 5.33 -7.33 8.96
CA PRO A 122 6.77 -7.45 8.72
C PRO A 122 7.33 -8.82 9.13
N GLY A 123 8.29 -9.33 8.34
CA GLY A 123 8.89 -10.66 8.46
C GLY A 123 8.08 -11.79 7.80
N ALA A 124 6.80 -11.58 7.46
CA ALA A 124 5.97 -12.61 6.88
C ALA A 124 6.47 -13.06 5.50
N PHE A 125 6.55 -14.38 5.30
CA PHE A 125 6.89 -14.98 4.01
C PHE A 125 5.67 -15.03 3.09
N ILE A 126 5.83 -14.61 1.84
CA ILE A 126 4.86 -14.77 0.76
C ILE A 126 5.56 -15.49 -0.39
N GLY A 127 5.02 -16.65 -0.76
CA GLY A 127 5.42 -17.39 -1.95
C GLY A 127 4.26 -17.52 -2.94
N ILE A 128 4.48 -17.09 -4.17
CA ILE A 128 3.50 -17.17 -5.26
C ILE A 128 4.14 -17.71 -6.53
N ASP A 129 3.46 -18.60 -7.24
CA ASP A 129 3.78 -18.95 -8.61
C ASP A 129 2.69 -18.44 -9.56
N THR A 130 3.14 -17.77 -10.62
CA THR A 130 2.29 -17.11 -11.62
C THR A 130 2.75 -17.41 -13.06
N ARG A 131 3.67 -18.36 -13.22
CA ARG A 131 4.17 -18.78 -14.53
C ARG A 131 3.07 -19.41 -15.36
N ALA A 132 3.00 -19.06 -16.64
CA ALA A 132 1.96 -19.55 -17.54
C ALA A 132 1.93 -21.08 -17.58
N GLU A 133 3.09 -21.75 -17.66
CA GLU A 133 3.16 -23.21 -17.70
C GLU A 133 2.67 -23.90 -16.42
N ALA A 134 2.85 -23.26 -15.26
CA ALA A 134 2.35 -23.77 -13.98
C ALA A 134 0.82 -23.63 -13.87
N LEU A 135 0.29 -22.49 -14.28
CA LEU A 135 -1.16 -22.25 -14.31
C LEU A 135 -1.86 -23.19 -15.32
N GLU A 136 -1.30 -23.35 -16.52
CA GLU A 136 -1.84 -24.23 -17.56
C GLU A 136 -1.84 -25.71 -17.14
N THR A 137 -0.82 -26.16 -16.38
CA THR A 137 -0.76 -27.52 -15.83
C THR A 137 -1.91 -27.80 -14.86
N GLU A 138 -2.32 -26.80 -14.08
CA GLU A 138 -3.47 -26.86 -13.15
C GLU A 138 -4.82 -26.52 -13.83
N GLY A 139 -4.85 -26.32 -15.15
CA GLY A 139 -6.05 -25.95 -15.90
C GLY A 139 -6.56 -24.53 -15.62
N LEU A 140 -5.71 -23.64 -15.12
CA LEU A 140 -6.04 -22.29 -14.69
C LEU A 140 -5.76 -21.22 -15.78
N PRO A 141 -6.56 -20.14 -15.84
CA PRO A 141 -6.39 -19.11 -16.86
C PRO A 141 -5.24 -18.14 -16.54
N THR A 142 -4.54 -17.69 -17.60
CA THR A 142 -3.53 -16.62 -17.52
C THR A 142 -4.12 -15.20 -17.69
N SER A 143 -5.39 -15.10 -18.10
CA SER A 143 -6.14 -13.83 -18.14
C SER A 143 -6.61 -13.40 -16.75
N LYS A 144 -7.33 -12.27 -16.64
CA LYS A 144 -7.80 -11.75 -15.35
C LYS A 144 -9.24 -12.19 -15.11
N TYR A 145 -9.59 -12.48 -13.87
CA TYR A 145 -11.00 -12.54 -13.47
C TYR A 145 -11.57 -11.11 -13.34
N CYS A 146 -12.88 -10.95 -13.52
CA CYS A 146 -13.57 -9.72 -13.18
C CYS A 146 -13.52 -9.49 -11.67
N SER A 147 -13.25 -8.24 -11.22
CA SER A 147 -13.23 -7.85 -9.80
C SER A 147 -14.58 -7.92 -9.09
N GLY A 148 -15.67 -8.16 -9.82
CA GLY A 148 -17.01 -7.86 -9.34
C GLY A 148 -17.28 -6.35 -9.33
N TYR A 149 -18.23 -5.90 -8.51
CA TYR A 149 -18.70 -4.51 -8.49
C TYR A 149 -18.82 -3.96 -7.06
N ALA A 150 -18.72 -2.64 -6.92
CA ALA A 150 -19.00 -1.96 -5.66
C ALA A 150 -20.51 -1.78 -5.47
N ARG A 151 -21.01 -2.15 -4.29
CA ARG A 151 -22.40 -1.93 -3.85
C ARG A 151 -22.39 -1.15 -2.55
N ALA A 152 -23.25 -0.15 -2.41
CA ALA A 152 -23.43 0.57 -1.17
C ALA A 152 -24.12 -0.33 -0.12
N MET A 153 -23.64 -0.30 1.10
CA MET A 153 -24.15 -1.15 2.17
C MET A 153 -25.44 -0.53 2.76
N GLU A 154 -26.53 -1.31 2.83
CA GLU A 154 -27.84 -0.80 3.27
C GLU A 154 -27.93 -0.50 4.77
N LYS A 155 -27.09 -1.15 5.59
CA LYS A 155 -27.16 -1.10 7.07
C LYS A 155 -26.05 -0.27 7.72
N GLU A 156 -24.98 0.00 6.98
CA GLU A 156 -23.77 0.67 7.45
C GLU A 156 -23.30 1.59 6.33
N THR A 157 -22.88 2.81 6.62
CA THR A 157 -22.51 3.74 5.56
C THR A 157 -21.16 3.37 4.94
N GLY A 158 -21.17 2.94 3.68
CA GLY A 158 -19.96 2.52 2.96
C GLY A 158 -20.26 1.66 1.75
N PHE A 159 -19.20 1.07 1.18
CA PHE A 159 -19.29 0.18 0.02
C PHE A 159 -18.62 -1.16 0.30
N GLU A 160 -19.31 -2.24 -0.05
CA GLU A 160 -18.74 -3.58 -0.15
C GLU A 160 -18.33 -3.90 -1.59
N THR A 161 -17.47 -4.91 -1.75
CA THR A 161 -17.11 -5.45 -3.07
C THR A 161 -17.87 -6.76 -3.25
N VAL A 162 -18.88 -6.77 -4.12
CA VAL A 162 -19.64 -7.97 -4.49
C VAL A 162 -18.86 -8.69 -5.60
N PRO A 163 -18.49 -9.98 -5.45
CA PRO A 163 -17.80 -10.75 -6.49
C PRO A 163 -18.58 -10.81 -7.81
N CYS A 164 -17.89 -11.09 -8.91
CA CYS A 164 -18.52 -11.26 -10.23
C CYS A 164 -19.41 -12.53 -10.23
N PRO A 165 -20.74 -12.44 -10.42
CA PRO A 165 -21.62 -13.62 -10.39
C PRO A 165 -21.34 -14.63 -11.51
N GLU A 166 -20.84 -14.13 -12.65
CA GLU A 166 -20.50 -14.93 -13.82
C GLU A 166 -19.06 -15.48 -13.78
N HIS A 167 -18.29 -15.14 -12.73
CA HIS A 167 -16.85 -15.42 -12.63
C HIS A 167 -16.04 -15.03 -13.89
N ALA A 168 -16.52 -14.02 -14.63
CA ALA A 168 -16.10 -13.75 -15.99
C ALA A 168 -14.60 -13.44 -16.11
N LEU A 169 -13.94 -14.02 -17.11
CA LEU A 169 -12.58 -13.64 -17.50
C LEU A 169 -12.60 -12.38 -18.37
N ILE A 170 -11.56 -11.55 -18.24
CA ILE A 170 -11.36 -10.28 -18.93
C ILE A 170 -9.91 -10.11 -19.37
N GLU A 171 -9.73 -9.58 -20.58
CA GLU A 171 -8.40 -9.28 -21.14
C GLU A 171 -7.86 -7.92 -20.70
N LYS A 172 -8.75 -6.95 -20.43
CA LYS A 172 -8.42 -5.56 -20.12
C LYS A 172 -9.35 -4.99 -19.06
N GLY A 173 -8.90 -3.95 -18.38
CA GLY A 173 -9.66 -3.28 -17.32
C GLY A 173 -9.69 -4.07 -16.01
N LYS A 174 -10.80 -3.95 -15.29
CA LYS A 174 -11.05 -4.64 -14.00
C LYS A 174 -12.40 -5.36 -13.95
N GLN A 175 -13.37 -4.91 -14.72
CA GLN A 175 -14.76 -5.36 -14.67
C GLN A 175 -15.20 -5.89 -16.03
N CYS A 176 -16.07 -6.89 -16.05
CA CYS A 176 -16.88 -7.19 -17.22
C CYS A 176 -18.05 -6.19 -17.30
N ALA A 177 -18.62 -6.01 -18.49
CA ALA A 177 -19.67 -5.01 -18.73
C ALA A 177 -20.87 -5.12 -17.77
N GLN A 178 -21.25 -6.33 -17.34
CA GLN A 178 -22.32 -6.52 -16.37
C GLN A 178 -21.99 -6.02 -14.95
N CYS A 179 -20.72 -6.12 -14.54
CA CYS A 179 -20.28 -5.63 -13.23
C CYS A 179 -20.05 -4.12 -13.28
N GLU A 180 -19.48 -3.60 -14.36
CA GLU A 180 -19.35 -2.16 -14.60
C GLU A 180 -20.71 -1.45 -14.56
N ALA A 181 -21.73 -2.01 -15.23
CA ALA A 181 -23.10 -1.47 -15.21
C ALA A 181 -23.81 -1.59 -13.83
N ARG A 182 -23.26 -2.35 -12.89
CA ARG A 182 -23.77 -2.51 -11.51
C ARG A 182 -22.92 -1.75 -10.48
N ASP A 183 -21.86 -1.05 -10.89
CA ASP A 183 -20.93 -0.42 -9.97
C ASP A 183 -21.47 0.91 -9.44
N GLU A 184 -22.07 0.86 -8.24
CA GLU A 184 -22.71 2.02 -7.61
C GLU A 184 -21.70 3.08 -7.17
N PHE A 185 -20.44 2.70 -6.90
CA PHE A 185 -19.39 3.64 -6.51
C PHE A 185 -18.96 4.53 -7.68
N SER A 186 -19.01 4.03 -8.91
CA SER A 186 -18.58 4.78 -10.09
C SER A 186 -19.41 6.05 -10.32
N ALA A 187 -20.70 6.03 -9.96
CA ALA A 187 -21.60 7.19 -10.03
C ALA A 187 -21.20 8.33 -9.07
N MET A 188 -20.51 8.03 -7.95
CA MET A 188 -20.02 9.03 -6.99
C MET A 188 -19.08 10.08 -7.60
N HIS A 189 -18.40 9.77 -8.71
CA HIS A 189 -17.52 10.71 -9.40
C HIS A 189 -18.27 11.80 -10.19
N GLY A 190 -19.59 11.66 -10.37
CA GLY A 190 -20.43 12.61 -11.11
C GLY A 190 -21.50 13.29 -10.26
N ILE A 191 -21.50 13.12 -8.93
CA ILE A 191 -22.58 13.61 -8.07
C ILE A 191 -22.73 15.14 -8.16
N HIS A 192 -21.62 15.88 -8.15
CA HIS A 192 -21.58 17.34 -8.34
C HIS A 192 -21.99 17.81 -9.74
N ARG A 193 -22.18 16.85 -10.68
CA ARG A 193 -22.70 17.08 -12.04
C ARG A 193 -24.09 16.45 -12.24
N GLY A 194 -24.79 16.13 -11.14
CA GLY A 194 -26.17 15.63 -11.16
C GLY A 194 -26.32 14.11 -11.36
N ALA A 195 -25.28 13.31 -11.12
CA ALA A 195 -25.40 11.85 -11.13
C ALA A 195 -26.39 11.38 -10.05
N ARG A 196 -27.28 10.44 -10.41
CA ARG A 196 -28.26 9.86 -9.48
C ARG A 196 -27.63 8.69 -8.73
N LEU A 197 -27.79 8.67 -7.41
CA LEU A 197 -27.30 7.61 -6.53
C LEU A 197 -28.45 6.75 -5.99
N ALA A 198 -28.16 5.49 -5.68
CA ALA A 198 -29.03 4.68 -4.86
C ALA A 198 -29.06 5.24 -3.41
N PRO A 199 -30.15 5.06 -2.62
CA PRO A 199 -30.26 5.69 -1.29
C PRO A 199 -29.09 5.43 -0.34
N ALA A 200 -28.54 4.20 -0.33
CA ALA A 200 -27.35 3.87 0.48
C ALA A 200 -26.06 4.56 -0.02
N ALA A 201 -25.91 4.73 -1.34
CA ALA A 201 -24.79 5.48 -1.91
C ALA A 201 -24.94 6.99 -1.65
N GLN A 202 -26.17 7.52 -1.67
CA GLN A 202 -26.46 8.90 -1.27
C GLN A 202 -26.13 9.13 0.20
N ALA A 203 -26.51 8.23 1.12
CA ALA A 203 -26.14 8.32 2.52
C ALA A 203 -24.63 8.31 2.78
N TYR A 204 -23.83 7.73 1.87
CA TYR A 204 -22.36 7.87 1.87
C TYR A 204 -21.88 9.19 1.27
N ALA A 205 -22.58 9.72 0.26
CA ALA A 205 -22.28 11.03 -0.31
C ALA A 205 -22.56 12.17 0.69
N ASP A 206 -23.62 12.07 1.48
CA ASP A 206 -24.05 13.07 2.47
C ASP A 206 -23.14 13.10 3.73
N LEU A 207 -22.06 12.32 3.74
CA LEU A 207 -21.03 12.38 4.77
C LEU A 207 -20.11 13.57 4.57
N GLU A 208 -19.48 14.00 5.66
CA GLU A 208 -18.31 14.89 5.59
C GLU A 208 -17.21 14.30 4.70
N HIS A 209 -16.62 15.16 3.87
CA HIS A 209 -15.51 14.84 2.98
C HIS A 209 -14.41 15.90 3.05
N TRP A 210 -13.16 15.46 2.91
CA TRP A 210 -11.98 16.31 2.90
C TRP A 210 -11.40 16.40 1.49
N LEU A 211 -10.97 17.60 1.14
CA LEU A 211 -10.10 17.87 0.01
C LEU A 211 -8.63 17.80 0.47
N TYR A 212 -7.79 17.10 -0.28
CA TYR A 212 -6.35 17.03 0.00
C TYR A 212 -5.51 17.32 -1.23
N ILE A 213 -4.32 17.86 -0.98
CA ILE A 213 -3.22 17.90 -1.93
C ILE A 213 -2.24 16.80 -1.55
N ALA A 214 -1.84 15.98 -2.51
CA ALA A 214 -0.92 14.88 -2.28
C ALA A 214 0.20 14.87 -3.33
N THR A 215 1.45 14.85 -2.85
CA THR A 215 2.67 14.93 -3.65
C THR A 215 3.39 13.59 -3.63
N PHE A 216 3.77 13.12 -4.80
CA PHE A 216 4.47 11.85 -5.01
C PHE A 216 5.99 12.04 -4.94
N PRO A 217 6.78 10.96 -4.79
CA PRO A 217 8.24 11.09 -4.67
C PRO A 217 8.93 11.68 -5.91
N ASP A 218 8.29 11.69 -7.08
CA ASP A 218 8.77 12.39 -8.30
C ASP A 218 8.51 13.91 -8.31
N GLY A 219 8.01 14.46 -7.20
CA GLY A 219 7.64 15.88 -7.05
C GLY A 219 6.30 16.27 -7.69
N THR A 220 5.60 15.37 -8.37
CA THR A 220 4.29 15.68 -8.95
C THR A 220 3.21 15.70 -7.87
N SER A 221 2.28 16.65 -7.98
CA SER A 221 1.17 16.82 -7.03
C SER A 221 -0.18 16.53 -7.69
N LYS A 222 -1.11 15.98 -6.93
CA LYS A 222 -2.51 15.79 -7.30
C LYS A 222 -3.44 16.42 -6.26
N VAL A 223 -4.61 16.87 -6.69
CA VAL A 223 -5.74 17.09 -5.78
C VAL A 223 -6.50 15.76 -5.60
N GLY A 224 -7.29 15.63 -4.54
CA GLY A 224 -8.12 14.45 -4.33
C GLY A 224 -9.07 14.58 -3.16
N THR A 225 -10.04 13.67 -3.08
CA THR A 225 -11.04 13.64 -1.99
C THR A 225 -11.01 12.35 -1.17
N SER A 226 -11.45 12.45 0.09
CA SER A 226 -11.69 11.33 1.01
C SER A 226 -12.90 11.61 1.89
N SER A 227 -13.77 10.62 2.08
CA SER A 227 -14.86 10.66 3.08
C SER A 227 -14.36 10.46 4.52
N LEU A 228 -15.24 10.74 5.48
CA LEU A 228 -15.05 10.48 6.92
C LEU A 228 -14.49 9.07 7.22
N PHE A 229 -15.04 8.03 6.59
CA PHE A 229 -14.60 6.64 6.77
C PHE A 229 -13.34 6.25 5.96
N SER A 230 -12.67 7.21 5.34
CA SER A 230 -11.45 6.98 4.57
C SER A 230 -10.29 7.92 4.92
N LYS A 231 -10.49 8.97 5.72
CA LYS A 231 -9.40 9.70 6.38
C LYS A 231 -8.85 8.89 7.57
N PRO A 232 -7.53 8.70 7.75
CA PRO A 232 -6.41 9.07 6.87
C PRO A 232 -6.07 7.98 5.82
N ARG A 233 -6.61 6.75 5.96
CA ARG A 233 -6.36 5.55 5.14
C ARG A 233 -6.21 5.80 3.64
N ARG A 234 -7.01 6.72 3.09
CA ARG A 234 -7.08 7.01 1.66
C ARG A 234 -5.75 7.47 1.08
N LEU A 235 -4.94 8.18 1.86
CA LEU A 235 -3.64 8.68 1.45
C LEU A 235 -2.57 7.56 1.46
N ASP A 236 -2.64 6.64 2.42
CA ASP A 236 -1.83 5.41 2.46
C ASP A 236 -2.02 4.62 1.15
N GLU A 237 -3.29 4.41 0.77
CA GLU A 237 -3.67 3.76 -0.49
C GLU A 237 -3.17 4.49 -1.75
N GLN A 238 -2.85 5.80 -1.65
CA GLN A 238 -2.33 6.54 -2.79
C GLN A 238 -0.85 6.29 -3.07
N ALA A 239 -0.04 5.77 -2.13
CA ALA A 239 1.43 5.74 -2.24
C ALA A 239 2.02 7.14 -2.51
N VAL A 240 1.66 8.11 -1.69
CA VAL A 240 2.16 9.50 -1.75
C VAL A 240 3.41 9.64 -0.88
N ALA A 241 4.21 10.69 -1.07
CA ALA A 241 5.34 11.04 -0.19
C ALA A 241 4.89 12.02 0.90
N LEU A 242 4.17 13.08 0.50
CA LEU A 242 3.60 14.10 1.38
C LEU A 242 2.13 14.32 1.02
N ALA A 243 1.33 14.72 2.00
CA ALA A 243 -0.04 15.16 1.76
C ALA A 243 -0.53 16.09 2.88
N THR A 244 -1.41 17.02 2.51
CA THR A 244 -2.08 17.96 3.40
C THR A 244 -3.56 18.00 3.05
N TYR A 245 -4.43 17.89 4.05
CA TYR A 245 -5.84 18.22 3.91
C TYR A 245 -5.99 19.73 3.96
N VAL A 246 -6.62 20.30 2.93
CA VAL A 246 -6.72 21.76 2.70
C VAL A 246 -8.12 22.32 2.91
N ALA A 247 -9.14 21.47 2.82
CA ALA A 247 -10.53 21.84 3.09
C ALA A 247 -11.37 20.65 3.57
N HIS A 248 -12.48 20.92 4.25
CA HIS A 248 -13.55 19.96 4.53
C HIS A 248 -14.93 20.49 4.11
N ALA A 249 -15.77 19.60 3.60
CA ALA A 249 -17.11 19.88 3.13
C ALA A 249 -18.12 18.97 3.82
N LYS A 250 -19.33 19.49 4.01
CA LYS A 250 -20.45 18.76 4.66
C LYS A 250 -20.91 17.54 3.87
N ASP A 251 -20.68 17.53 2.55
CA ASP A 251 -21.05 16.46 1.63
C ASP A 251 -20.01 16.24 0.51
N GLY A 252 -20.17 15.12 -0.19
CA GLY A 252 -19.35 14.66 -1.30
C GLY A 252 -19.61 15.34 -2.64
N ALA A 253 -20.63 16.19 -2.78
CA ALA A 253 -20.85 17.00 -3.97
C ALA A 253 -20.04 18.30 -3.89
N GLN A 254 -20.12 19.02 -2.77
CA GLN A 254 -19.37 20.26 -2.56
C GLN A 254 -17.85 20.03 -2.64
N VAL A 255 -17.33 18.96 -2.00
CA VAL A 255 -15.90 18.64 -2.07
C VAL A 255 -15.41 18.34 -3.50
N ARG A 256 -16.29 17.82 -4.37
CA ARG A 256 -15.97 17.49 -5.77
C ARG A 256 -16.03 18.73 -6.66
N ALA A 257 -16.93 19.67 -6.37
CA ALA A 257 -16.89 21.00 -6.99
C ALA A 257 -15.56 21.71 -6.69
N TRP A 258 -15.08 21.65 -5.44
CA TRP A 258 -13.76 22.18 -5.07
C TRP A 258 -12.59 21.38 -5.67
N GLU A 259 -12.70 20.06 -5.84
CA GLU A 259 -11.69 19.25 -6.53
C GLU A 259 -11.59 19.61 -8.03
N ASP A 260 -12.71 19.90 -8.70
CA ASP A 260 -12.73 20.41 -10.08
C ASP A 260 -12.13 21.82 -10.17
N LEU A 261 -12.51 22.73 -9.25
CA LEU A 261 -11.97 24.08 -9.15
C LEU A 261 -10.44 24.09 -8.96
N VAL A 262 -9.94 23.41 -7.93
CA VAL A 262 -8.50 23.34 -7.64
C VAL A 262 -7.76 22.64 -8.77
N SER A 263 -8.36 21.64 -9.43
CA SER A 263 -7.76 21.02 -10.61
C SER A 263 -7.59 22.01 -11.76
N LYS A 264 -8.59 22.86 -12.00
CA LYS A 264 -8.60 23.89 -13.04
C LYS A 264 -7.61 25.01 -12.75
N GLU A 265 -7.69 25.67 -11.60
CA GLU A 265 -6.91 26.89 -11.31
C GLU A 265 -5.48 26.61 -10.84
N ALA A 266 -5.26 25.58 -10.00
CA ALA A 266 -3.92 25.22 -9.54
C ALA A 266 -3.18 24.27 -10.52
N GLY A 267 -3.82 23.86 -11.63
CA GLY A 267 -3.25 22.95 -12.62
C GLY A 267 -2.97 21.54 -12.11
N LEU A 268 -3.62 21.13 -11.02
CA LEU A 268 -3.38 19.84 -10.36
C LEU A 268 -4.22 18.74 -11.00
N VAL A 269 -3.62 17.58 -11.27
CA VAL A 269 -4.38 16.41 -11.74
C VAL A 269 -5.24 15.82 -10.63
N GLN A 270 -6.37 15.19 -10.96
CA GLN A 270 -7.20 14.46 -10.00
C GLN A 270 -6.76 12.98 -9.84
N GLY A 271 -6.05 12.44 -10.84
CA GLY A 271 -5.64 11.03 -10.92
C GLY A 271 -4.18 10.82 -11.31
N LYS A 272 -3.57 9.74 -10.81
CA LYS A 272 -2.23 9.26 -11.21
C LYS A 272 -2.25 7.74 -11.35
N LEU A 273 -1.74 7.23 -12.47
CA LEU A 273 -1.69 5.78 -12.75
C LEU A 273 -0.77 5.06 -11.77
N VAL A 274 -1.10 3.80 -11.45
CA VAL A 274 -0.31 2.98 -10.51
C VAL A 274 1.12 2.75 -11.02
N SER A 275 1.30 2.54 -12.32
CA SER A 275 2.63 2.43 -12.95
C SER A 275 3.46 3.72 -12.80
N THR A 276 2.85 4.90 -12.92
CA THR A 276 3.54 6.19 -12.68
C THR A 276 3.86 6.40 -11.20
N LYS A 277 3.01 5.91 -10.29
CA LYS A 277 3.30 5.92 -8.84
C LYS A 277 4.49 5.01 -8.52
N TYR A 278 4.54 3.80 -9.08
CA TYR A 278 5.66 2.87 -8.89
C TYR A 278 6.98 3.50 -9.36
N LYS A 279 7.00 4.05 -10.58
CA LYS A 279 8.15 4.78 -11.13
C LYS A 279 8.61 5.95 -10.25
N ALA A 280 7.68 6.67 -9.62
CA ALA A 280 8.02 7.76 -8.71
C ALA A 280 8.77 7.26 -7.48
N TRP A 281 8.35 6.13 -6.90
CA TRP A 281 9.01 5.52 -5.74
C TRP A 281 10.38 4.91 -6.05
N THR A 282 10.58 4.37 -7.26
CA THR A 282 11.87 3.78 -7.68
C THR A 282 12.87 4.81 -8.21
N ASN A 283 12.41 6.03 -8.51
CA ASN A 283 13.24 7.16 -8.96
C ASN A 283 12.73 8.48 -8.35
N PRO A 284 12.90 8.67 -7.02
CA PRO A 284 12.46 9.86 -6.31
C PRO A 284 13.32 11.08 -6.65
N ARG A 285 12.76 12.28 -6.48
CA ARG A 285 13.53 13.52 -6.36
C ARG A 285 14.13 13.63 -4.95
N SER A 286 14.94 14.65 -4.72
CA SER A 286 15.45 14.93 -3.36
C SER A 286 14.32 15.28 -2.39
N THR A 287 14.51 14.97 -1.11
CA THR A 287 13.61 15.34 -0.01
C THR A 287 13.21 16.82 -0.06
N ALA A 288 14.18 17.69 -0.34
CA ALA A 288 13.98 19.13 -0.43
C ALA A 288 13.09 19.54 -1.61
N ASP A 289 13.27 18.94 -2.78
CA ASP A 289 12.42 19.20 -3.96
C ASP A 289 10.98 18.73 -3.73
N ILE A 290 10.80 17.54 -3.14
CA ILE A 290 9.47 16.99 -2.81
C ILE A 290 8.75 17.93 -1.84
N GLN A 291 9.43 18.42 -0.79
CA GLN A 291 8.87 19.39 0.15
C GLN A 291 8.55 20.75 -0.50
N ALA A 292 9.39 21.23 -1.43
CA ALA A 292 9.18 22.50 -2.11
C ALA A 292 7.96 22.44 -3.06
N GLU A 293 7.85 21.41 -3.89
CA GLU A 293 6.72 21.23 -4.80
C GLU A 293 5.42 20.93 -4.03
N HIS A 294 5.49 20.24 -2.88
CA HIS A 294 4.32 20.05 -2.01
C HIS A 294 3.80 21.38 -1.44
N LYS A 295 4.68 22.19 -0.83
CA LYS A 295 4.31 23.52 -0.30
C LYS A 295 3.71 24.41 -1.37
N LYS A 296 4.33 24.47 -2.54
CA LYS A 296 3.83 25.21 -3.71
C LYS A 296 2.45 24.74 -4.15
N ALA A 297 2.21 23.43 -4.23
CA ALA A 297 0.91 22.89 -4.62
C ALA A 297 -0.19 23.19 -3.59
N VAL A 298 0.13 23.13 -2.29
CA VAL A 298 -0.79 23.53 -1.21
C VAL A 298 -1.10 25.03 -1.28
N SER A 299 -0.11 25.89 -1.47
CA SER A 299 -0.33 27.35 -1.63
C SER A 299 -1.20 27.69 -2.83
N LEU A 300 -0.99 27.04 -3.98
CA LEU A 300 -1.82 27.24 -5.18
C LEU A 300 -3.26 26.75 -4.98
N ALA A 301 -3.46 25.63 -4.30
CA ALA A 301 -4.79 25.12 -3.98
C ALA A 301 -5.54 26.05 -3.02
N ASN A 302 -4.89 26.53 -1.95
CA ASN A 302 -5.50 27.47 -1.01
C ASN A 302 -5.85 28.79 -1.70
N TRP A 303 -4.98 29.29 -2.58
CA TRP A 303 -5.26 30.50 -3.35
C TRP A 303 -6.48 30.33 -4.27
N ALA A 304 -6.60 29.20 -4.98
CA ALA A 304 -7.75 28.90 -5.84
C ALA A 304 -9.08 28.82 -5.07
N LEU A 305 -9.08 28.24 -3.86
CA LEU A 305 -10.26 28.15 -2.99
C LEU A 305 -10.69 29.55 -2.47
N MET A 306 -9.71 30.37 -2.08
CA MET A 306 -9.96 31.74 -1.59
C MET A 306 -10.46 32.68 -2.71
N GLU A 307 -9.87 32.63 -3.91
CA GLU A 307 -10.27 33.48 -5.02
C GLU A 307 -11.70 33.15 -5.49
N ALA A 308 -12.03 31.86 -5.65
CA ALA A 308 -13.37 31.44 -6.06
C ALA A 308 -14.48 31.86 -5.08
N SER A 309 -14.17 31.99 -3.79
CA SER A 309 -15.13 32.44 -2.77
C SER A 309 -15.50 33.92 -2.87
N LEU A 310 -14.74 34.71 -3.66
CA LEU A 310 -15.07 36.10 -3.95
C LEU A 310 -16.01 36.23 -5.17
N ASP A 311 -15.95 35.27 -6.11
CA ASP A 311 -16.58 35.39 -7.43
C ASP A 311 -17.73 34.39 -7.70
N ALA A 312 -17.83 33.27 -6.98
CA ALA A 312 -18.75 32.17 -7.33
C ALA A 312 -19.63 31.67 -6.16
N PHE A 313 -20.95 31.89 -6.27
CA PHE A 313 -21.94 31.48 -5.25
C PHE A 313 -22.01 29.97 -4.98
N ASP A 314 -21.76 29.11 -5.97
CA ASP A 314 -21.89 27.65 -5.84
C ASP A 314 -20.60 26.94 -5.35
N ALA A 315 -19.50 27.69 -5.20
CA ALA A 315 -18.20 27.16 -4.80
C ALA A 315 -17.64 27.81 -3.52
N VAL A 316 -18.42 28.69 -2.87
CA VAL A 316 -18.05 29.36 -1.62
C VAL A 316 -17.51 28.36 -0.61
N ILE A 317 -16.35 28.67 -0.03
CA ILE A 317 -15.80 27.98 1.12
C ILE A 317 -15.76 28.93 2.32
N ASP A 318 -16.36 28.51 3.44
CA ASP A 318 -16.31 29.27 4.69
C ASP A 318 -14.89 29.20 5.29
N GLU A 319 -14.45 30.22 6.05
CA GLU A 319 -13.13 30.20 6.70
C GLU A 319 -12.94 28.99 7.62
N GLU A 320 -14.02 28.51 8.26
CA GLU A 320 -14.02 27.31 9.11
C GLU A 320 -13.84 25.99 8.33
N GLN A 321 -14.05 26.02 7.01
CA GLN A 321 -13.88 24.87 6.11
C GLN A 321 -12.46 24.76 5.55
N MET A 322 -11.72 25.87 5.51
CA MET A 322 -10.29 25.90 5.18
C MET A 322 -9.46 25.32 6.33
N ILE A 323 -8.54 24.41 6.01
CA ILE A 323 -7.66 23.77 7.01
C ILE A 323 -6.23 23.62 6.47
N ASP A 324 -5.28 23.38 7.37
CA ASP A 324 -3.92 22.96 7.04
C ASP A 324 -3.56 21.79 7.97
N GLU A 325 -4.04 20.59 7.63
CA GLU A 325 -3.78 19.36 8.39
C GLU A 325 -2.85 18.44 7.61
N PRO A 326 -1.55 18.38 7.95
CA PRO A 326 -0.61 17.43 7.38
C PRO A 326 -1.01 15.98 7.69
N TRP A 327 -1.02 15.13 6.67
CA TRP A 327 -1.22 13.70 6.85
C TRP A 327 0.04 13.02 7.39
N VAL A 328 -0.14 12.14 8.37
CA VAL A 328 0.92 11.32 8.96
C VAL A 328 0.89 9.93 8.31
N PRO A 329 1.99 9.45 7.69
CA PRO A 329 2.10 8.11 7.13
C PRO A 329 1.73 6.99 8.12
N SER A 330 1.37 5.81 7.60
CA SER A 330 1.17 4.64 8.46
C SER A 330 2.53 4.08 8.88
N PRO A 331 2.70 3.53 10.10
CA PRO A 331 3.94 2.87 10.51
C PRO A 331 4.40 1.79 9.51
N ALA A 332 3.47 1.10 8.85
CA ALA A 332 3.81 0.12 7.80
C ALA A 332 4.46 0.74 6.54
N MET A 333 4.43 2.06 6.39
CA MET A 333 5.10 2.80 5.31
C MET A 333 6.53 3.23 5.67
N GLU A 334 6.93 3.17 6.96
CA GLU A 334 8.25 3.61 7.42
C GLU A 334 9.42 3.01 6.60
N PRO A 335 9.45 1.69 6.28
CA PRO A 335 10.53 1.11 5.46
C PRO A 335 10.58 1.59 4.01
N ALA A 336 9.49 2.15 3.48
CA ALA A 336 9.51 2.84 2.19
C ALA A 336 10.00 4.27 2.35
N TYR A 337 9.59 4.95 3.43
CA TYR A 337 9.94 6.34 3.72
C TYR A 337 11.42 6.54 4.03
N GLU A 338 12.10 5.54 4.61
CA GLU A 338 13.56 5.46 4.71
C GLU A 338 14.27 5.76 3.37
N SER A 339 13.67 5.36 2.24
CA SER A 339 14.25 5.47 0.90
C SER A 339 13.98 6.80 0.19
N ILE A 340 13.23 7.73 0.81
CA ILE A 340 12.84 9.01 0.17
C ILE A 340 12.93 10.24 1.06
N LEU A 341 12.92 10.11 2.40
CA LEU A 341 12.98 11.25 3.34
C LEU A 341 14.25 11.29 4.21
N SER A 342 15.16 10.32 4.11
CA SER A 342 16.46 10.35 4.80
C SER A 342 17.52 11.08 3.97
N ASP A 343 18.37 11.87 4.60
CA ASP A 343 19.53 12.50 3.93
C ASP A 343 20.58 11.47 3.43
N SER A 344 20.52 10.24 3.94
CA SER A 344 21.32 9.09 3.48
C SER A 344 20.49 8.06 2.69
N ALA A 345 19.31 8.43 2.21
CA ALA A 345 18.42 7.52 1.50
C ALA A 345 19.07 6.97 0.22
N GLN A 346 19.07 5.64 0.09
CA GLN A 346 19.22 4.99 -1.21
C GLN A 346 17.82 4.71 -1.76
N SER A 347 17.59 4.98 -3.04
CA SER A 347 16.32 4.67 -3.69
C SER A 347 16.04 3.18 -3.62
N LEU A 348 14.79 2.79 -3.34
CA LEU A 348 14.40 1.38 -3.41
C LEU A 348 14.51 0.86 -4.85
N PRO A 349 15.36 -0.14 -5.14
CA PRO A 349 15.43 -0.74 -6.46
C PRO A 349 14.08 -1.34 -6.84
N ALA A 350 13.69 -1.13 -8.10
CA ALA A 350 12.51 -1.74 -8.67
C ALA A 350 12.70 -3.26 -8.75
N TYR A 351 11.82 -4.05 -8.15
CA TYR A 351 11.74 -5.47 -8.48
C TYR A 351 11.16 -5.64 -9.91
N PRO A 352 11.54 -6.68 -10.65
CA PRO A 352 10.85 -7.09 -11.88
C PRO A 352 9.35 -7.35 -11.69
N SER A 353 8.65 -7.66 -12.77
CA SER A 353 7.25 -8.09 -12.70
C SER A 353 7.10 -9.35 -11.83
N LEU A 354 6.18 -9.33 -10.86
CA LEU A 354 5.79 -10.54 -10.11
C LEU A 354 4.94 -11.51 -10.95
N TRP A 355 4.43 -11.06 -12.10
CA TRP A 355 3.66 -11.87 -13.04
C TRP A 355 4.56 -12.63 -14.01
N ASN A 356 4.16 -13.87 -14.34
CA ASN A 356 4.90 -14.86 -15.13
C ASN A 356 6.24 -15.28 -14.48
N ALA A 357 6.25 -15.42 -13.16
CA ALA A 357 7.40 -15.84 -12.37
C ALA A 357 6.95 -16.54 -11.07
N ALA A 358 7.82 -17.42 -10.55
CA ALA A 358 7.74 -17.95 -9.19
C ALA A 358 8.57 -17.04 -8.28
N ASN A 359 7.94 -16.48 -7.24
CA ASN A 359 8.52 -15.49 -6.35
C ASN A 359 8.24 -15.86 -4.89
N GLY A 360 9.29 -15.96 -4.07
CA GLY A 360 9.22 -16.10 -2.63
C GLY A 360 10.03 -15.03 -1.93
N PHE A 361 9.39 -14.25 -1.05
CA PHE A 361 9.99 -13.07 -0.41
C PHE A 361 9.41 -12.81 0.98
N HIS A 362 10.13 -12.01 1.77
CA HIS A 362 9.72 -11.59 3.10
C HIS A 362 9.27 -10.12 3.08
N VAL A 363 8.09 -9.85 3.64
CA VAL A 363 7.54 -8.50 3.77
C VAL A 363 8.34 -7.67 4.77
N VAL A 364 8.69 -6.44 4.42
CA VAL A 364 9.29 -5.45 5.33
C VAL A 364 8.30 -4.33 5.64
N GLY A 365 7.59 -3.84 4.62
CA GLY A 365 6.61 -2.76 4.73
C GLY A 365 5.79 -2.61 3.44
N ALA A 366 5.04 -1.51 3.31
CA ALA A 366 4.18 -1.26 2.15
C ALA A 366 3.96 0.23 1.87
N THR A 367 3.59 0.58 0.64
CA THR A 367 3.11 1.92 0.28
C THR A 367 2.09 1.83 -0.86
N GLY A 368 0.84 2.23 -0.61
CA GLY A 368 -0.30 2.09 -1.52
C GLY A 368 -0.55 0.68 -2.05
N LYS A 369 -0.10 0.38 -3.28
CA LYS A 369 -0.24 -0.93 -3.93
C LYS A 369 1.08 -1.71 -4.02
N PHE A 370 2.11 -1.23 -3.32
CA PHE A 370 3.46 -1.76 -3.38
C PHE A 370 3.88 -2.32 -2.02
N LEU A 371 4.71 -3.35 -2.04
CA LEU A 371 5.41 -3.84 -0.85
C LEU A 371 6.89 -3.42 -0.90
N VAL A 372 7.48 -3.25 0.28
CA VAL A 372 8.93 -3.31 0.46
C VAL A 372 9.22 -4.73 0.95
N ALA A 373 10.10 -5.46 0.26
CA ALA A 373 10.40 -6.85 0.59
C ALA A 373 11.88 -7.20 0.35
N HIS A 374 12.33 -8.31 0.93
CA HIS A 374 13.66 -8.85 0.71
C HIS A 374 13.64 -10.36 0.35
N PHE A 375 14.72 -10.81 -0.27
CA PHE A 375 14.84 -12.14 -0.91
C PHE A 375 15.95 -12.97 -0.24
N GLY A 376 15.88 -13.06 1.09
CA GLY A 376 16.85 -13.79 1.92
C GLY A 376 17.82 -12.89 2.70
N ASP A 377 18.28 -11.78 2.13
CA ASP A 377 19.12 -10.78 2.82
C ASP A 377 18.29 -9.56 3.27
N PRO A 378 18.06 -9.34 4.57
CA PRO A 378 17.28 -8.20 5.08
C PRO A 378 17.84 -6.81 4.73
N GLU A 379 19.14 -6.71 4.44
CA GLU A 379 19.78 -5.44 4.10
C GLU A 379 19.48 -5.00 2.66
N VAL A 380 19.10 -5.93 1.76
CA VAL A 380 18.78 -5.63 0.36
C VAL A 380 17.27 -5.67 0.12
N LYS A 381 16.66 -4.49 0.29
CA LYS A 381 15.21 -4.26 0.12
C LYS A 381 14.88 -3.86 -1.32
N PHE A 382 13.76 -4.35 -1.84
CA PHE A 382 13.20 -3.98 -3.15
C PHE A 382 11.77 -3.45 -3.01
N LEU A 383 11.35 -2.60 -3.94
CA LEU A 383 9.94 -2.25 -4.10
C LEU A 383 9.26 -3.24 -5.06
N LEU A 384 8.15 -3.85 -4.64
CA LEU A 384 7.39 -4.85 -5.40
C LEU A 384 6.02 -4.32 -5.80
N ASN A 385 5.63 -4.48 -7.07
CA ASN A 385 4.34 -4.02 -7.59
C ASN A 385 3.24 -5.09 -7.52
N LEU A 386 2.42 -5.11 -6.47
CA LEU A 386 1.29 -6.06 -6.38
C LEU A 386 0.14 -5.74 -7.35
N ALA A 387 0.13 -4.57 -8.00
CA ALA A 387 -0.93 -4.23 -8.95
C ALA A 387 -0.90 -5.11 -10.21
N ASP A 388 0.25 -5.71 -10.55
CA ASP A 388 0.41 -6.59 -11.70
C ASP A 388 -0.34 -7.92 -11.52
N LEU A 389 -0.46 -8.37 -10.26
CA LEU A 389 -1.20 -9.54 -9.80
C LEU A 389 -2.72 -9.29 -9.71
N THR A 390 -3.19 -8.05 -9.80
CA THR A 390 -4.60 -7.70 -9.54
C THR A 390 -5.56 -8.44 -10.49
N ASN A 391 -6.46 -9.20 -9.86
CA ASN A 391 -7.41 -10.18 -10.40
C ASN A 391 -6.80 -11.37 -11.16
N ARG A 392 -5.54 -11.71 -10.92
CA ARG A 392 -4.91 -12.91 -11.48
C ARG A 392 -4.95 -14.05 -10.47
N VAL A 393 -5.13 -15.26 -10.97
CA VAL A 393 -4.94 -16.48 -10.19
C VAL A 393 -3.44 -16.74 -10.00
N MET A 394 -3.10 -17.34 -8.87
CA MET A 394 -1.75 -17.67 -8.44
C MET A 394 -1.78 -19.04 -7.76
N LEU A 395 -0.65 -19.74 -7.81
CA LEU A 395 -0.38 -20.98 -7.09
C LEU A 395 0.53 -20.72 -5.88
N PRO A 396 0.58 -21.61 -4.88
CA PRO A 396 1.55 -21.51 -3.79
C PRO A 396 2.97 -21.76 -4.28
N HIS A 397 3.93 -20.99 -3.76
CA HIS A 397 5.35 -21.28 -3.82
C HIS A 397 5.92 -21.31 -2.39
N TRP A 398 6.99 -22.06 -2.15
CA TRP A 398 7.49 -22.35 -0.80
C TRP A 398 8.96 -21.99 -0.57
N ASP A 399 9.73 -21.83 -1.65
CA ASP A 399 11.14 -21.46 -1.57
C ASP A 399 11.31 -19.93 -1.59
N VAL A 400 12.35 -19.43 -0.94
CA VAL A 400 12.78 -18.03 -1.11
C VAL A 400 13.46 -17.91 -2.46
N SER A 401 13.06 -16.94 -3.30
CA SER A 401 13.70 -16.73 -4.59
C SER A 401 15.10 -16.17 -4.43
N ALA A 402 15.97 -16.46 -5.39
CA ALA A 402 17.29 -15.82 -5.45
C ALA A 402 17.13 -14.29 -5.53
N GLN A 403 17.97 -13.58 -4.79
CA GLN A 403 18.03 -12.13 -4.84
C GLN A 403 18.37 -11.64 -6.26
N PRO A 404 17.61 -10.68 -6.83
CA PRO A 404 17.96 -10.08 -8.11
C PRO A 404 19.29 -9.36 -8.09
N ASP A 405 19.98 -9.35 -9.24
CA ASP A 405 21.11 -8.46 -9.47
C ASP A 405 20.65 -7.00 -9.38
N VAL A 406 21.03 -6.32 -8.30
CA VAL A 406 20.90 -4.85 -8.22
C VAL A 406 21.95 -4.27 -9.14
N GLN A 407 21.53 -3.78 -10.30
CA GLN A 407 22.42 -3.09 -11.23
C GLN A 407 22.83 -1.74 -10.62
N SER A 408 23.91 -1.76 -9.85
CA SER A 408 24.52 -0.54 -9.31
C SER A 408 24.98 0.33 -10.47
N SER A 409 24.35 1.48 -10.61
CA SER A 409 24.74 2.51 -11.56
C SER A 409 26.17 2.96 -11.23
N LEU A 410 27.14 2.48 -12.00
CA LEU A 410 28.55 2.92 -11.94
C LEU A 410 28.70 4.32 -12.57
N PHE A 411 28.17 5.35 -11.91
CA PHE A 411 28.34 6.77 -12.27
C PHE A 411 28.48 7.64 -11.02
#